data_AF-A0A6B3HLD2-F1
#
_entry.id   AF-A0A6B3HLD2-F1
#
_cell.length_a   1.000
_cell.length_b   1.000
_cell.length_c   1.000
_cell.angle_alpha   90.00
_cell.angle_beta   90.00
_cell.angle_gamma   90.00
#
_symmetry.space_group_name_H-M   'P 1'
#
loop_
_entity.id
_entity.type
_entity.pdbx_description
1 polymer ?
#
loop_
_entity_poly.entity_id
_entity_poly.type
_entity_poly.pdbx_seq_one_letter_code
_entity_poly.pdbx_strand_id
1 'polypeptide(L)'
;DAKSLVFKTLQSYDDGRVDRWIEVEKSTGGGHGHSAPVLELEEAAPGAELLTPSPSASSAPAAPSPSTPPASETAAAEPAPSSSA
;
A
#
# COMPACT_ATOMS: atom_id res chain seq x y z
N ASP A 1 -0.78 13.69 26.03
CA ASP A 1 -1.98 13.15 25.37
C ASP A 1 -2.12 13.81 23.99
N ALA A 2 -2.57 13.07 22.99
CA ALA A 2 -2.78 13.59 21.65
C ALA A 2 -4.27 13.90 21.47
N LYS A 3 -4.59 15.14 21.08
CA LYS A 3 -5.98 15.60 20.93
C LYS A 3 -6.65 15.12 19.65
N SER A 4 -5.84 14.71 18.67
CA SER A 4 -6.31 14.27 17.36
C SER A 4 -5.33 13.27 16.78
N LEU A 5 -5.83 12.32 16.00
CA LEU A 5 -5.05 11.33 15.27
C LEU A 5 -5.44 11.34 13.79
N VAL A 6 -4.44 11.42 12.92
CA VAL A 6 -4.62 11.40 11.47
C VAL A 6 -4.25 10.02 10.91
N PHE A 7 -5.20 9.37 10.25
CA PHE A 7 -5.04 8.04 9.67
C PHE A 7 -4.66 8.15 8.20
N LYS A 8 -3.35 8.12 7.93
CA LYS A 8 -2.83 8.18 6.55
C LYS A 8 -2.95 6.81 5.90
N THR A 9 -3.54 6.74 4.70
CA THR A 9 -3.70 5.47 3.98
C THR A 9 -3.42 5.60 2.48
N LEU A 10 -3.05 4.47 1.87
CA LEU A 10 -2.91 4.31 0.42
C LEU A 10 -3.91 3.24 -0.01
N GLN A 11 -4.77 3.57 -0.96
CA GLN A 11 -5.77 2.67 -1.48
C GLN A 11 -5.43 2.33 -2.92
N SER A 12 -5.02 1.07 -3.14
CA SER A 12 -4.75 0.55 -4.48
C SER A 12 -5.97 -0.20 -5.01
N TYR A 13 -6.29 0.01 -6.28
CA TYR A 13 -7.38 -0.66 -6.98
C TYR A 13 -6.84 -1.62 -8.05
N ASP A 14 -7.68 -2.55 -8.52
CA ASP A 14 -7.29 -3.56 -9.50
C ASP A 14 -6.95 -2.96 -10.88
N ASP A 15 -7.48 -1.79 -11.19
CA ASP A 15 -7.19 -1.03 -12.41
C ASP A 15 -5.84 -0.29 -12.37
N GLY A 16 -5.04 -0.51 -11.30
CA GLY A 16 -3.72 0.08 -11.12
C GLY A 16 -3.75 1.51 -10.58
N ARG A 17 -4.93 2.09 -10.31
CA ARG A 17 -5.01 3.39 -9.64
C ARG A 17 -4.62 3.27 -8.17
N VAL A 18 -4.04 4.36 -7.64
CA VAL A 18 -3.70 4.47 -6.22
C VAL A 18 -4.16 5.84 -5.70
N ASP A 19 -5.11 5.81 -4.78
CA ASP A 19 -5.55 7.01 -4.07
C ASP A 19 -4.69 7.23 -2.82
N ARG A 20 -4.22 8.47 -2.65
CA ARG A 20 -3.30 8.84 -1.57
C ARG A 20 -4.02 9.67 -0.52
N TRP A 21 -4.53 9.00 0.50
CA TRP A 21 -5.21 9.61 1.64
C TRP A 21 -4.20 10.02 2.71
N ILE A 22 -3.24 10.85 2.33
CA ILE A 22 -2.08 11.20 3.17
C ILE A 22 -1.98 12.71 3.44
N GLU A 23 -2.82 13.50 2.78
CA GLU A 23 -2.88 14.95 2.95
C GLU A 23 -3.56 15.27 4.28
N VAL A 24 -2.91 16.10 5.09
CA VAL A 24 -3.48 16.63 6.33
C VAL A 24 -4.17 17.94 5.96
N GLU A 25 -5.49 17.90 5.75
CA GLU A 25 -6.23 19.08 5.33
C GLU A 25 -6.05 20.21 6.36
N LYS A 26 -5.44 21.33 5.95
CA LYS A 26 -5.53 22.56 6.73
C LYS A 26 -6.94 23.08 6.52
N SER A 27 -7.78 23.06 7.57
CA SER A 27 -9.24 23.32 7.60
C SER A 27 -9.72 24.62 6.92
N THR A 28 -9.43 24.82 5.64
CA THR A 28 -9.81 25.97 4.84
C THR A 28 -10.34 25.45 3.52
N GLY A 29 -11.63 25.11 3.57
CA GLY A 29 -12.58 25.35 2.49
C GLY A 29 -12.31 24.62 1.19
N GLY A 30 -13.00 23.50 1.00
CA GLY A 30 -13.20 22.89 -0.30
C GLY A 30 -12.82 21.42 -0.32
N GLY A 31 -13.54 20.60 0.46
CA GLY A 31 -13.33 19.15 0.55
C GLY A 31 -13.65 18.43 -0.76
N HIS A 32 -12.76 18.56 -1.74
CA HIS A 32 -12.75 17.81 -2.99
C HIS A 32 -11.33 17.24 -3.18
N GLY A 33 -11.03 16.15 -2.46
CA GLY A 33 -9.75 15.45 -2.54
C GLY A 33 -9.59 14.34 -1.48
N HIS A 34 -8.58 13.50 -1.64
CA HIS A 34 -8.22 12.38 -0.73
C HIS A 34 -7.55 12.89 0.56
N SER A 35 -8.27 13.66 1.38
CA SER A 35 -7.79 14.09 2.71
C SER A 35 -7.72 12.90 3.67
N ALA A 36 -6.64 12.78 4.43
CA ALA A 36 -6.50 11.72 5.43
C ALA A 36 -7.59 11.82 6.51
N PRO A 37 -8.27 10.71 6.87
CA PRO A 37 -9.24 10.71 7.97
C PRO A 37 -8.64 11.20 9.28
N VAL A 38 -9.37 12.06 9.99
CA VAL A 38 -8.98 12.61 11.29
C VAL A 38 -9.96 12.14 12.35
N LEU A 39 -9.43 11.64 13.47
CA LEU A 39 -10.19 11.30 14.68
C LEU A 39 -9.78 12.28 15.78
N GLU A 40 -10.74 12.98 16.35
CA GLU A 40 -10.53 13.77 17.56
C GLU A 40 -10.65 12.87 18.80
N LEU A 41 -9.77 13.08 19.78
CA LEU A 41 -9.69 12.30 21.01
C LEU A 41 -10.13 13.16 22.19
N GLU A 42 -11.07 12.64 22.96
CA GLU A 42 -11.49 13.20 24.24
C GLU A 42 -10.57 12.73 25.35
N GLU A 43 -10.48 13.53 26.42
CA GLU A 43 -9.65 13.20 27.58
C GLU A 43 -10.09 11.88 28.22
N ALA A 44 -9.11 11.08 28.63
CA ALA A 44 -9.38 9.88 29.40
C ALA A 44 -10.04 10.23 30.73
N ALA A 45 -11.03 9.43 31.15
CA ALA A 45 -11.68 9.62 32.44
C ALA A 45 -10.68 9.54 33.61
N PRO A 46 -10.88 10.31 34.70
CA PRO A 46 -10.02 10.25 35.88
C PRO A 46 -9.95 8.83 36.45
N GLY A 47 -8.75 8.28 36.58
CA GLY A 47 -8.54 6.91 37.08
C GLY A 47 -8.50 5.82 36.01
N ALA A 48 -8.50 6.17 34.72
CA ALA A 48 -8.29 5.20 33.64
C ALA A 48 -6.90 4.53 33.74
N GLU A 49 -6.89 3.20 33.88
CA GLU A 49 -5.68 2.40 33.86
C GLU A 49 -5.23 2.12 32.42
N LEU A 50 -3.92 2.17 32.19
CA LEU A 50 -3.32 1.83 30.91
C LEU A 50 -3.41 0.32 30.68
N LEU A 51 -4.26 -0.10 29.75
CA LEU A 51 -4.24 -1.48 29.28
C LEU A 51 -3.00 -1.70 28.41
N THR A 52 -2.18 -2.68 28.79
CA THR A 52 -1.06 -3.09 27.94
C THR A 52 -1.60 -3.83 26.72
N PRO A 53 -1.35 -3.35 25.49
CA PRO A 53 -1.80 -4.06 24.30
C PRO A 53 -1.02 -5.38 24.20
N SER A 54 -1.74 -6.51 24.23
CA SER A 54 -1.15 -7.81 23.92
C SER A 54 -1.11 -7.97 22.39
N PRO A 55 0.04 -8.31 21.78
CA PRO A 55 0.10 -8.49 20.33
C PRO A 55 -0.77 -9.67 19.93
N SER A 56 -1.92 -9.39 19.31
CA SER A 56 -2.70 -10.42 18.62
C SER A 56 -1.93 -10.86 17.38
N ALA A 57 -1.84 -12.17 17.15
CA ALA A 57 -1.05 -12.74 16.06
C ALA A 57 -1.50 -12.15 14.71
N SER A 58 -0.59 -11.43 14.06
CA SER A 58 -0.79 -10.86 12.73
C SER A 58 -0.95 -12.00 11.72
N SER A 59 -2.10 -12.11 11.07
CA SER A 59 -2.26 -12.97 9.90
C SER A 59 -1.51 -12.30 8.75
N ALA A 60 -0.30 -12.80 8.46
CA ALA A 60 0.49 -12.30 7.34
C ALA A 60 -0.31 -12.50 6.04
N PRO A 61 -0.44 -11.47 5.17
CA PRO A 61 -1.04 -11.66 3.85
C PRO A 61 -0.22 -12.69 3.06
N ALA A 62 -0.90 -13.57 2.34
CA ALA A 62 -0.24 -14.56 1.49
C ALA A 62 0.63 -13.84 0.44
N ALA A 63 1.87 -14.29 0.27
CA ALA A 63 2.76 -13.76 -0.74
C ALA A 63 2.17 -13.99 -2.14
N PRO A 64 2.23 -12.99 -3.05
CA PRO A 64 1.82 -13.21 -4.43
C PRO A 64 2.67 -14.31 -5.06
N SER A 65 2.05 -15.25 -5.76
CA SER A 65 2.78 -16.26 -6.53
C SER A 65 3.62 -15.57 -7.61
N PRO A 66 4.88 -15.99 -7.83
CA PRO A 66 5.65 -15.49 -8.95
C PRO A 66 4.97 -15.89 -10.26
N SER A 67 4.50 -14.91 -11.04
CA SER A 67 4.10 -15.16 -12.42
C SER A 67 5.35 -15.48 -13.25
N THR A 68 5.42 -16.69 -13.76
CA THR A 68 6.44 -17.11 -14.72
C THR A 68 6.34 -16.22 -15.96
N PRO A 69 7.41 -15.52 -16.39
CA PRO A 69 7.38 -14.81 -17.66
C PRO A 69 7.19 -15.82 -18.80
N PRO A 70 6.45 -15.47 -19.87
CA PRO A 70 6.37 -16.32 -21.04
C PRO A 70 7.78 -16.53 -21.60
N ALA A 71 8.15 -17.78 -21.86
CA ALA A 71 9.42 -18.11 -22.49
C ALA A 71 9.48 -17.42 -23.85
N SER A 72 10.45 -16.51 -24.03
CA SER A 72 10.81 -16.03 -25.36
C SER A 72 11.40 -17.20 -26.14
N GLU A 73 10.62 -17.75 -27.08
CA GLU A 73 11.16 -18.61 -28.14
C GLU A 73 12.23 -17.81 -28.87
N THR A 74 13.49 -18.16 -28.60
CA THR A 74 14.64 -17.69 -29.36
C THR A 74 14.54 -18.33 -30.74
N ALA A 75 14.18 -17.53 -31.75
CA ALA A 75 14.19 -17.93 -33.13
C ALA A 75 15.58 -18.47 -33.51
N ALA A 76 15.57 -19.66 -34.10
CA ALA A 76 16.71 -20.48 -34.43
C ALA A 76 17.79 -19.73 -35.24
N ALA A 77 19.03 -20.03 -34.90
CA ALA A 77 20.23 -19.64 -35.62
C ALA A 77 20.16 -20.07 -37.10
N GLU A 78 20.42 -19.10 -37.98
CA GLU A 78 20.68 -19.29 -39.41
C GLU A 78 21.97 -20.14 -39.60
N PRO A 79 22.00 -21.11 -40.54
CA PRO A 79 23.14 -22.00 -40.71
C PRO A 79 24.33 -21.32 -41.41
N ALA A 80 25.54 -21.70 -40.99
CA ALA A 80 26.83 -21.23 -41.50
C ALA A 80 27.02 -21.40 -43.02
N PRO A 81 27.79 -20.53 -43.71
CA PRO A 81 28.20 -20.78 -45.08
C PRO A 81 29.25 -21.90 -45.13
N SER A 82 28.91 -23.00 -45.81
CA SER A 82 29.85 -24.06 -46.15
C SER A 82 30.77 -23.60 -47.28
N SER A 83 32.07 -23.81 -47.08
CA SER A 83 33.12 -23.66 -48.08
C SER A 83 32.88 -24.59 -49.28
N SER A 84 33.16 -24.13 -50.50
CA SER A 84 33.33 -25.00 -51.67
C SER A 84 34.34 -24.43 -52.67
N ALA A 85 35.38 -25.25 -52.91
CA ALA A 85 36.25 -25.43 -54.09
C ALA A 85 36.87 -24.21 -54.79
#